data_AF-A0A348N752-F1
#
_entry.id   AF-A0A348N752-F1
#
_cell.length_a   1.000
_cell.length_b   1.000
_cell.length_c   1.000
_cell.angle_alpha   90.00
_cell.angle_beta   90.00
_cell.angle_gamma   90.00
#
_symmetry.space_group_name_H-M   'P 1'
#
loop_
_entity.id
_entity.type
_entity.pdbx_description
1 polymer ?
#
loop_
_entity_poly.entity_id
_entity_poly.type
_entity_poly.pdbx_seq_one_letter_code
_entity_poly.pdbx_strand_id
1 'polypeptide(L)'
;MIVFLLLFVGLPIAMSLVFGDKDRTIAYWMPMSLVIIFGLWTVISIPCALMQTKFHVPLYIFIVVMILFTGFIVFMLIKRRRIVIKKVKDFFSSDAKKYFTNMFFIIMLVLVLYQAGRATIFTPSCYGDNKTYVALANDMVETDEFYVVDDATGTEITDISKVNTKFKLSGWYSFEAMLSVICGVTPLAMVYTYLPGVLIIMSYLVWWIVSKRFFDYDIKKMSLFVTFMVILYEFMNGDIADILLNWPTYGKHVTSMIIMPMLIFEWIVYVNDKENKKRDVFEMFLLVLAGCGASNMGFLMLPLEMVILMVTEFVCERKIQIRAIFTLIIINIPTLVFAILYLFEKRIVG
;
A
#
# COMPACT_ATOMS: atom_id res chain seq x y z
N MET A 1 0.20 -13.69 14.95
CA MET A 1 -0.97 -13.98 14.06
C MET A 1 -2.20 -13.11 14.35
N ILE A 2 -2.71 -13.01 15.59
CA ILE A 2 -3.91 -12.20 15.90
C ILE A 2 -3.72 -10.72 15.51
N VAL A 3 -2.56 -10.13 15.85
CA VAL A 3 -2.26 -8.73 15.52
C VAL A 3 -2.23 -8.49 14.00
N PHE A 4 -1.67 -9.44 13.23
CA PHE A 4 -1.66 -9.39 11.77
C PHE A 4 -3.09 -9.32 11.20
N LEU A 5 -4.00 -10.19 11.67
CA LEU A 5 -5.41 -10.17 11.24
C LEU A 5 -6.12 -8.89 11.67
N LEU A 6 -5.83 -8.36 12.86
CA LEU A 6 -6.39 -7.09 13.31
C LEU A 6 -5.93 -5.92 12.43
N LEU A 7 -4.66 -5.89 12.02
CA LEU A 7 -4.12 -4.84 11.16
C LEU A 7 -4.66 -4.91 9.72
N PHE A 8 -4.65 -6.10 9.11
CA PHE A 8 -4.96 -6.25 7.68
C PHE A 8 -6.41 -6.59 7.36
N VAL A 9 -7.21 -6.99 8.36
CA VAL A 9 -8.64 -7.32 8.20
C VAL A 9 -9.51 -6.49 9.14
N GLY A 10 -9.21 -6.51 10.44
CA GLY A 10 -10.04 -5.83 11.45
C GLY A 10 -10.12 -4.31 11.25
N LEU A 11 -8.96 -3.66 11.14
CA LEU A 11 -8.84 -2.22 10.94
C LEU A 11 -9.50 -1.75 9.63
N PRO A 12 -9.23 -2.33 8.44
CA PRO A 12 -9.91 -1.91 7.21
C PRO A 12 -11.43 -2.08 7.25
N ILE A 13 -11.95 -3.14 7.88
CA ILE A 13 -13.40 -3.30 8.09
C ILE A 13 -13.93 -2.16 8.98
N ALA A 14 -13.27 -1.88 10.09
CA ALA A 14 -13.66 -0.79 10.99
C ALA A 14 -13.64 0.58 10.28
N MET A 15 -12.60 0.86 9.49
CA MET A 15 -12.47 2.07 8.68
C MET A 15 -13.61 2.19 7.66
N SER A 16 -13.97 1.10 6.97
CA SER A 16 -15.08 1.09 6.02
C SER A 16 -16.44 1.33 6.69
N LEU A 17 -16.65 0.79 7.88
CA LEU A 17 -17.89 1.05 8.62
C LEU A 17 -18.01 2.54 9.02
N VAL A 18 -16.92 3.15 9.48
CA VAL A 18 -16.91 4.55 9.95
C VAL A 18 -16.93 5.56 8.78
N PHE A 19 -16.06 5.37 7.79
CA PHE A 19 -15.76 6.34 6.74
C PHE A 19 -16.15 5.87 5.33
N GLY A 20 -16.62 4.63 5.17
CA GLY A 20 -17.03 4.13 3.86
C GLY A 20 -18.25 4.85 3.32
N ASP A 21 -18.30 4.95 2.00
CA ASP A 21 -19.40 5.45 1.19
C ASP A 21 -19.62 4.50 0.01
N LYS A 22 -20.39 4.92 -1.01
CA LYS A 22 -20.74 4.09 -2.17
C LYS A 22 -19.50 3.57 -2.90
N ASP A 23 -18.48 4.42 -3.04
CA ASP A 23 -17.27 4.11 -3.80
C ASP A 23 -16.18 3.54 -2.89
N ARG A 24 -16.09 4.04 -1.65
CA ARG A 24 -15.11 3.63 -0.63
C ARG A 24 -15.62 2.49 0.25
N THR A 25 -15.89 1.38 -0.41
CA THR A 25 -16.34 0.11 0.20
C THR A 25 -15.22 -0.60 0.99
N ILE A 26 -15.51 -1.75 1.61
CA ILE A 26 -14.50 -2.57 2.31
C ILE A 26 -13.33 -2.93 1.38
N ALA A 27 -13.62 -3.24 0.12
CA ALA A 27 -12.61 -3.53 -0.89
C ALA A 27 -11.59 -2.39 -1.02
N TYR A 28 -12.03 -1.13 -0.91
CA TYR A 28 -11.18 0.07 -0.94
C TYR A 28 -10.38 0.27 0.33
N TRP A 29 -11.03 0.08 1.49
CA TRP A 29 -10.36 0.29 2.75
C TRP A 29 -9.29 -0.74 3.07
N MET A 30 -9.36 -1.95 2.51
CA MET A 30 -8.29 -2.96 2.63
C MET A 30 -6.92 -2.42 2.18
N PRO A 31 -6.69 -2.10 0.91
CA PRO A 31 -5.42 -1.53 0.47
C PRO A 31 -5.16 -0.13 1.04
N MET A 32 -6.20 0.71 1.24
CA MET A 32 -6.01 2.03 1.83
C MET A 32 -5.52 1.99 3.28
N SER A 33 -5.91 0.97 4.06
CA SER A 33 -5.42 0.78 5.42
C SER A 33 -3.93 0.43 5.44
N LEU A 34 -3.45 -0.40 4.51
CA LEU A 34 -2.02 -0.66 4.32
C LEU A 34 -1.29 0.65 4.01
N VAL A 35 -1.82 1.46 3.09
CA VAL A 35 -1.25 2.77 2.73
C VAL A 35 -1.15 3.70 3.95
N ILE A 36 -2.17 3.75 4.80
CA ILE A 36 -2.17 4.57 6.02
C ILE A 36 -1.13 4.06 7.02
N ILE A 37 -1.15 2.77 7.34
CA ILE A 37 -0.21 2.15 8.29
C ILE A 37 1.23 2.37 7.80
N PHE A 38 1.48 2.09 6.53
CA PHE A 38 2.80 2.21 5.93
C PHE A 38 3.26 3.67 5.81
N GLY A 39 2.38 4.59 5.41
CA GLY A 39 2.67 6.02 5.37
C GLY A 39 3.03 6.59 6.75
N LEU A 40 2.28 6.19 7.79
CA LEU A 40 2.60 6.55 9.19
C LEU A 40 3.96 6.01 9.61
N TRP A 41 4.23 4.73 9.32
CA TRP A 41 5.54 4.13 9.61
C TRP A 41 6.67 4.86 8.89
N THR A 42 6.47 5.21 7.61
CA THR A 42 7.46 5.92 6.79
C THR A 42 7.84 7.27 7.41
N VAL A 43 6.84 8.06 7.84
CA VAL A 43 7.05 9.37 8.47
C VAL A 43 7.82 9.27 9.79
N ILE A 44 7.66 8.17 10.52
CA ILE A 44 8.33 7.97 11.81
C ILE A 44 9.72 7.38 11.62
N SER A 45 9.83 6.31 10.81
CA SER A 45 11.03 5.49 10.68
C SER A 45 12.15 6.17 9.90
N ILE A 46 11.85 6.89 8.81
CA ILE A 46 12.90 7.50 7.98
C ILE A 46 13.69 8.55 8.78
N PRO A 47 13.06 9.53 9.48
CA PRO A 47 13.82 10.46 10.32
C PRO A 47 14.63 9.75 11.41
N CYS A 48 14.06 8.73 12.05
CA CYS A 48 14.75 7.95 13.08
C CYS A 48 15.99 7.22 12.52
N ALA A 49 15.86 6.62 11.34
CA ALA A 49 16.96 5.93 10.65
C ALA A 49 18.07 6.92 10.24
N LEU A 50 17.71 8.10 9.72
CA LEU A 50 18.69 9.15 9.37
C LEU A 50 19.40 9.72 10.61
N MET A 51 18.71 9.76 11.76
CA MET A 51 19.29 10.15 13.06
C MET A 51 20.03 9.00 13.75
N GLN A 52 20.14 7.82 13.13
CA GLN A 52 20.76 6.61 13.69
C GLN A 52 20.25 6.26 15.10
N THR A 53 18.94 6.45 15.34
CA THR A 53 18.34 6.00 16.61
C THR A 53 18.20 4.48 16.63
N LYS A 54 18.01 3.90 17.81
CA LYS A 54 17.71 2.47 17.95
C LYS A 54 16.35 2.12 17.34
N PHE A 55 16.23 0.92 16.79
CA PHE A 55 15.05 0.46 16.05
C PHE A 55 13.77 0.46 16.91
N HIS A 56 13.88 0.15 18.20
CA HIS A 56 12.72 0.18 19.11
C HIS A 56 12.13 1.59 19.31
N VAL A 57 12.89 2.66 19.07
CA VAL A 57 12.41 4.04 19.25
C VAL A 57 11.24 4.36 18.31
N PRO A 58 11.40 4.28 16.97
CA PRO A 58 10.28 4.46 16.05
C PRO A 58 9.19 3.40 16.24
N LEU A 59 9.54 2.17 16.66
CA LEU A 59 8.57 1.13 16.98
C LEU A 59 7.61 1.54 18.10
N TYR A 60 8.13 2.03 19.23
CA TYR A 60 7.29 2.46 20.34
C TYR A 60 6.45 3.69 20.01
N ILE A 61 7.02 4.66 19.28
CA ILE A 61 6.26 5.81 18.78
C ILE A 61 5.09 5.33 17.90
N PHE A 62 5.36 4.41 16.97
CA PHE A 62 4.35 3.84 16.09
C PHE A 62 3.26 3.11 16.86
N ILE A 63 3.61 2.27 17.86
CA ILE A 63 2.64 1.57 18.71
C ILE A 63 1.72 2.56 19.43
N VAL A 64 2.28 3.61 20.04
CA VAL A 64 1.48 4.65 20.71
C VAL A 64 0.53 5.33 19.73
N VAL A 65 1.01 5.71 18.55
CA VAL A 65 0.17 6.32 17.50
C VAL A 65 -0.95 5.37 17.06
N MET A 66 -0.66 4.08 16.87
CA MET A 66 -1.64 3.07 16.48
C MET A 66 -2.68 2.79 17.56
N ILE A 67 -2.31 2.82 18.83
CA ILE A 67 -3.24 2.71 19.96
C ILE A 67 -4.21 3.91 19.96
N LEU A 68 -3.68 5.13 19.82
CA LEU A 68 -4.51 6.34 19.75
C LEU A 68 -5.44 6.32 18.52
N PHE A 69 -4.91 5.92 17.37
CA PHE A 69 -5.68 5.81 16.14
C PHE A 69 -6.80 4.78 16.27
N THR A 70 -6.51 3.58 16.77
CA THR A 70 -7.50 2.53 17.00
C THR A 70 -8.55 2.98 18.02
N GLY A 71 -8.14 3.65 19.10
CA GLY A 71 -9.05 4.24 20.09
C GLY A 71 -10.02 5.26 19.48
N PHE A 72 -9.52 6.11 18.57
CA PHE A 72 -10.35 7.04 17.81
C PHE A 72 -11.35 6.33 16.89
N ILE A 73 -10.95 5.26 16.21
CA ILE A 73 -11.86 4.46 15.37
C ILE A 73 -12.96 3.80 16.21
N VAL A 74 -12.60 3.20 17.35
CA VAL A 74 -13.57 2.61 18.29
C VAL A 74 -14.55 3.67 18.80
N PHE A 75 -14.05 4.85 19.19
CA PHE A 75 -14.90 5.97 19.59
C PHE A 75 -15.87 6.38 18.47
N MET A 76 -15.40 6.47 17.23
CA MET A 76 -16.23 6.80 16.07
C MET A 76 -17.28 5.72 15.75
N LEU A 77 -16.95 4.43 15.91
CA LEU A 77 -17.89 3.33 15.78
C LEU A 77 -19.02 3.43 16.81
N ILE A 78 -18.70 3.75 18.06
CA ILE A 78 -19.68 3.94 19.14
C ILE A 78 -20.57 5.16 18.83
N LYS A 79 -19.96 6.29 18.47
CA LYS A 79 -20.67 7.54 18.14
C LYS A 79 -21.60 7.38 16.94
N ARG A 80 -21.19 6.62 15.92
CA ARG A 80 -21.96 6.36 14.69
C ARG A 80 -22.73 5.04 14.70
N ARG A 81 -22.96 4.43 15.88
CA ARG A 81 -23.54 3.07 16.02
C ARG A 81 -24.78 2.80 15.17
N ARG A 82 -25.70 3.76 15.05
CA ARG A 82 -26.95 3.58 14.28
C ARG A 82 -26.67 3.40 12.79
N ILE A 83 -25.75 4.18 12.23
CA ILE A 83 -25.34 4.10 10.82
C ILE A 83 -24.55 2.82 10.58
N VAL A 84 -23.64 2.46 11.50
CA VAL A 84 -22.84 1.24 11.43
C VAL A 84 -23.74 -0.01 11.43
N ILE A 85 -24.71 -0.09 12.34
CA ILE A 85 -25.67 -1.21 12.40
C ILE A 85 -26.45 -1.31 11.09
N LYS A 86 -26.86 -0.19 10.50
CA LYS A 86 -27.53 -0.19 9.19
C LYS A 86 -26.62 -0.75 8.10
N LYS A 87 -25.38 -0.26 7.97
CA LYS A 87 -24.41 -0.77 6.99
C LYS A 87 -24.13 -2.27 7.13
N VAL A 88 -24.02 -2.77 8.37
CA VAL A 88 -23.82 -4.20 8.62
C VAL A 88 -25.04 -5.00 8.16
N LYS A 89 -26.26 -4.54 8.47
CA LYS A 89 -27.50 -5.18 7.98
C LYS A 89 -27.59 -5.15 6.45
N ASP A 90 -27.26 -4.04 5.83
CA ASP A 90 -27.25 -3.88 4.38
C ASP A 90 -26.20 -4.81 3.74
N PHE A 91 -25.04 -5.01 4.38
CA PHE A 91 -24.03 -5.97 3.92
C PHE A 91 -24.52 -7.42 3.95
N PHE A 92 -25.26 -7.81 5.00
CA PHE A 92 -25.88 -9.14 5.11
C PHE A 92 -27.21 -9.26 4.35
N SER A 93 -27.61 -8.23 3.58
CA SER A 93 -28.84 -8.24 2.81
C SER A 93 -28.71 -9.02 1.49
N SER A 94 -29.82 -9.09 0.73
CA SER A 94 -29.96 -9.82 -0.54
C SER A 94 -28.89 -9.47 -1.60
N ASP A 95 -28.21 -8.32 -1.49
CA ASP A 95 -27.20 -7.89 -2.45
C ASP A 95 -25.92 -8.74 -2.41
N ALA A 96 -25.53 -9.25 -1.23
CA ALA A 96 -24.39 -10.17 -1.12
C ALA A 96 -24.66 -11.48 -1.88
N LYS A 97 -25.90 -11.95 -1.86
CA LYS A 97 -26.32 -13.16 -2.57
C LYS A 97 -26.10 -13.03 -4.07
N LYS A 98 -26.24 -11.83 -4.64
CA LYS A 98 -26.03 -11.56 -6.08
C LYS A 98 -24.58 -11.80 -6.52
N TYR A 99 -23.60 -11.59 -5.64
CA TYR A 99 -22.20 -11.92 -5.92
C TYR A 99 -21.98 -13.43 -5.90
N PHE A 100 -22.50 -14.12 -4.89
CA PHE A 100 -22.33 -15.57 -4.75
C PHE A 100 -23.19 -16.41 -5.70
N THR A 101 -24.19 -15.84 -6.36
CA THR A 101 -24.91 -16.51 -7.46
C THR A 101 -24.27 -16.26 -8.83
N ASN A 102 -23.38 -15.29 -8.95
CA ASN A 102 -22.73 -14.98 -10.22
C ASN A 102 -21.51 -15.90 -10.44
N MET A 103 -21.63 -16.80 -11.43
CA MET A 103 -20.56 -17.75 -11.78
C MET A 103 -19.23 -17.06 -12.11
N PHE A 104 -19.24 -15.91 -12.80
CA PHE A 104 -18.01 -15.19 -13.16
C PHE A 104 -17.30 -14.64 -11.93
N PHE A 105 -18.07 -14.19 -10.92
CA PHE A 105 -17.51 -13.73 -9.66
C PHE A 105 -16.86 -14.88 -8.88
N ILE A 106 -17.51 -16.05 -8.84
CA ILE A 106 -16.94 -17.24 -8.20
C ILE A 106 -15.64 -17.66 -8.90
N ILE A 107 -15.63 -17.73 -10.23
CA ILE A 107 -14.42 -18.08 -11.00
C ILE A 107 -13.29 -17.09 -10.69
N MET A 108 -13.57 -15.79 -10.77
CA MET A 108 -12.61 -14.74 -10.43
C MET A 108 -12.06 -14.93 -9.01
N LEU A 109 -12.94 -15.15 -8.02
CA LEU A 109 -12.54 -15.32 -6.62
C LEU A 109 -11.65 -16.54 -6.43
N VAL A 110 -11.99 -17.67 -7.05
CA VAL A 110 -11.20 -18.91 -6.98
C VAL A 110 -9.80 -18.69 -7.56
N LEU A 111 -9.69 -18.02 -8.72
CA LEU A 111 -8.39 -17.77 -9.35
C LEU A 111 -7.53 -16.79 -8.54
N VAL A 112 -8.12 -15.73 -7.99
CA VAL A 112 -7.42 -14.78 -7.10
C VAL A 112 -6.91 -15.50 -5.85
N LEU A 113 -7.76 -16.29 -5.19
CA LEU A 113 -7.37 -17.05 -3.99
C LEU A 113 -6.32 -18.11 -4.31
N TYR A 114 -6.40 -18.75 -5.48
CA TYR A 114 -5.39 -19.69 -5.94
C TYR A 114 -4.02 -19.01 -6.08
N GLN A 115 -3.95 -17.84 -6.73
CA GLN A 115 -2.69 -17.11 -6.86
C GLN A 115 -2.14 -16.61 -5.52
N ALA A 116 -3.01 -16.04 -4.67
CA ALA A 116 -2.61 -15.61 -3.34
C ALA A 116 -2.10 -16.77 -2.48
N GLY A 117 -2.78 -17.92 -2.53
CA GLY A 117 -2.35 -19.15 -1.85
C GLY A 117 -1.03 -19.68 -2.39
N ARG A 118 -0.86 -19.70 -3.72
CA ARG A 118 0.40 -20.12 -4.36
C ARG A 118 1.57 -19.22 -3.93
N ALA A 119 1.36 -17.91 -3.90
CA ALA A 119 2.38 -16.95 -3.49
C ALA A 119 2.67 -16.92 -1.98
N THR A 120 1.84 -17.54 -1.14
CA THR A 120 2.10 -17.69 0.30
C THR A 120 2.74 -19.04 0.62
N ILE A 121 2.38 -20.11 -0.09
CA ILE A 121 2.81 -21.49 0.22
C ILE A 121 4.02 -21.91 -0.62
N PHE A 122 4.06 -21.49 -1.89
CA PHE A 122 5.02 -21.96 -2.89
C PHE A 122 5.94 -20.84 -3.38
N THR A 123 6.10 -19.75 -2.63
CA THR A 123 6.94 -18.60 -2.99
C THR A 123 8.31 -19.10 -3.44
N PRO A 124 8.67 -18.95 -4.73
CA PRO A 124 9.90 -19.49 -5.25
C PRO A 124 11.09 -18.91 -4.50
N SER A 125 12.01 -19.80 -4.15
CA SER A 125 13.25 -19.58 -3.42
C SER A 125 13.96 -18.27 -3.80
N CYS A 126 14.33 -17.47 -2.80
CA CYS A 126 15.35 -16.42 -2.80
C CYS A 126 16.07 -16.07 -4.14
N TYR A 127 15.38 -15.33 -5.02
CA TYR A 127 15.95 -14.71 -6.22
C TYR A 127 16.17 -13.20 -6.03
N GLY A 128 17.32 -12.69 -6.49
CA GLY A 128 17.65 -11.27 -6.54
C GLY A 128 17.85 -10.60 -5.17
N ASP A 129 17.53 -9.30 -5.10
CA ASP A 129 17.73 -8.46 -3.90
C ASP A 129 16.93 -8.91 -2.66
N ASN A 130 16.02 -9.88 -2.78
CA ASN A 130 15.19 -10.32 -1.66
C ASN A 130 16.01 -10.91 -0.50
N LYS A 131 17.19 -11.47 -0.80
CA LYS A 131 18.15 -11.90 0.22
C LYS A 131 18.67 -10.71 1.03
N THR A 132 19.07 -9.65 0.34
CA THR A 132 19.50 -8.39 0.96
C THR A 132 18.38 -7.79 1.80
N TYR A 133 17.17 -7.67 1.26
CA TYR A 133 16.08 -6.97 1.95
C TYR A 133 15.62 -7.71 3.21
N VAL A 134 15.53 -9.03 3.14
CA VAL A 134 15.20 -9.85 4.31
C VAL A 134 16.34 -9.85 5.33
N ALA A 135 17.60 -9.85 4.89
CA ALA A 135 18.75 -9.69 5.79
C ALA A 135 18.71 -8.34 6.51
N LEU A 136 18.46 -7.24 5.80
CA LEU A 136 18.31 -5.91 6.41
C LEU A 136 17.19 -5.88 7.46
N ALA A 137 16.03 -6.47 7.16
CA ALA A 137 14.94 -6.56 8.12
C ALA A 137 15.30 -7.44 9.33
N ASN A 138 16.04 -8.54 9.11
CA ASN A 138 16.52 -9.41 10.17
C ASN A 138 17.53 -8.71 11.08
N ASP A 139 18.49 -7.99 10.50
CA ASP A 139 19.52 -7.27 11.25
C ASP A 139 18.86 -6.22 12.14
N MET A 140 17.91 -5.44 11.62
CA MET A 140 17.17 -4.45 12.44
C MET A 140 16.47 -5.07 13.66
N VAL A 141 15.93 -6.29 13.50
CA VAL A 141 15.22 -7.00 14.57
C VAL A 141 16.18 -7.57 15.61
N GLU A 142 17.32 -8.12 15.16
CA GLU A 142 18.29 -8.79 16.03
C GLU A 142 19.23 -7.82 16.74
N THR A 143 19.65 -6.74 16.07
CA THR A 143 20.63 -5.77 16.60
C THR A 143 19.99 -4.53 17.22
N ASP A 144 18.69 -4.30 17.00
CA ASP A 144 17.97 -3.09 17.44
C ASP A 144 18.55 -1.79 16.85
N GLU A 145 19.15 -1.86 15.66
CA GLU A 145 19.80 -0.74 14.97
C GLU A 145 19.51 -0.74 13.46
N PHE A 146 19.52 0.45 12.85
CA PHE A 146 19.27 0.58 11.41
C PHE A 146 20.55 0.37 10.59
N TYR A 147 20.50 -0.57 9.64
CA TYR A 147 21.52 -0.75 8.58
C TYR A 147 22.95 -1.00 9.12
N VAL A 148 23.10 -1.95 10.05
CA VAL A 148 24.37 -2.27 10.73
C VAL A 148 25.34 -3.07 9.89
N VAL A 149 24.88 -3.81 8.89
CA VAL A 149 25.73 -4.73 8.11
C VAL A 149 25.61 -4.40 6.63
N ASP A 150 26.75 -4.32 5.95
CA ASP A 150 26.82 -4.21 4.50
C ASP A 150 26.46 -5.56 3.85
N ASP A 151 25.54 -5.53 2.89
CA ASP A 151 25.00 -6.74 2.28
C ASP A 151 25.99 -7.42 1.33
N ALA A 152 26.95 -6.69 0.78
CA ALA A 152 27.93 -7.20 -0.17
C ALA A 152 29.19 -7.73 0.52
N THR A 153 29.66 -7.06 1.58
CA THR A 153 30.92 -7.40 2.26
C THR A 153 30.72 -8.08 3.61
N GLY A 154 29.53 -8.00 4.22
CA GLY A 154 29.27 -8.47 5.58
C GLY A 154 29.98 -7.66 6.65
N THR A 155 30.52 -6.48 6.31
CA THR A 155 31.23 -5.61 7.27
C THR A 155 30.25 -4.75 8.04
N GLU A 156 30.57 -4.49 9.31
CA GLU A 156 29.81 -3.56 10.15
C GLU A 156 29.87 -2.13 9.60
N ILE A 157 28.71 -1.50 9.48
CA ILE A 157 28.52 -0.13 9.07
C ILE A 157 28.25 0.71 10.33
N THR A 158 29.23 1.52 10.70
CA THR A 158 29.11 2.45 11.84
C THR A 158 28.63 3.84 11.44
N ASP A 159 28.63 4.15 10.13
CA ASP A 159 28.24 5.45 9.61
C ASP A 159 27.16 5.28 8.53
N ILE A 160 25.99 5.88 8.78
CA ILE A 160 24.86 5.89 7.86
C ILE A 160 25.24 6.43 6.48
N SER A 161 26.25 7.31 6.37
CA SER A 161 26.74 7.85 5.09
C SER A 161 27.09 6.76 4.07
N LYS A 162 27.60 5.61 4.55
CA LYS A 162 28.05 4.47 3.73
C LYS A 162 26.91 3.57 3.24
N VAL A 163 25.73 3.65 3.87
CA VAL A 163 24.57 2.89 3.44
C VAL A 163 24.09 3.40 2.08
N ASN A 164 23.64 2.51 1.20
CA ASN A 164 23.09 2.95 -0.08
C ASN A 164 21.83 3.80 0.15
N THR A 165 21.72 4.98 -0.49
CA THR A 165 20.56 5.88 -0.39
C THR A 165 19.24 5.17 -0.74
N LYS A 166 19.27 4.11 -1.56
CA LYS A 166 18.09 3.28 -1.86
C LYS A 166 17.49 2.57 -0.64
N PHE A 167 18.29 2.33 0.38
CA PHE A 167 17.85 1.74 1.64
C PHE A 167 17.43 2.81 2.63
N LYS A 168 18.28 3.83 2.87
CA LYS A 168 18.01 4.90 3.86
C LYS A 168 16.65 5.57 3.69
N LEU A 169 16.27 5.83 2.44
CA LEU A 169 15.04 6.55 2.10
C LEU A 169 13.86 5.64 1.75
N SER A 170 14.03 4.31 1.83
CA SER A 170 12.91 3.37 1.70
C SER A 170 12.48 2.91 3.09
N GLY A 171 11.26 3.27 3.48
CA GLY A 171 10.65 2.79 4.73
C GLY A 171 10.14 1.35 4.63
N TRP A 172 10.20 0.72 3.46
CA TRP A 172 9.57 -0.59 3.22
C TRP A 172 10.24 -1.73 3.99
N TYR A 173 11.57 -1.80 3.99
CA TYR A 173 12.29 -2.90 4.66
C TYR A 173 12.18 -2.80 6.19
N SER A 174 12.24 -1.57 6.72
CA SER A 174 12.00 -1.34 8.15
C SER A 174 10.53 -1.57 8.53
N PHE A 175 9.60 -1.41 7.58
CA PHE A 175 8.19 -1.76 7.77
C PHE A 175 8.01 -3.27 7.90
N GLU A 176 8.69 -4.06 7.07
CA GLU A 176 8.71 -5.53 7.17
C GLU A 176 9.30 -5.99 8.51
N ALA A 177 10.39 -5.36 8.97
CA ALA A 177 10.97 -5.59 10.30
C ALA A 177 9.97 -5.26 11.42
N MET A 178 9.30 -4.10 11.34
CA MET A 178 8.32 -3.67 12.32
C MET A 178 7.13 -4.63 12.40
N LEU A 179 6.59 -5.05 11.25
CA LEU A 179 5.51 -6.03 11.20
C LEU A 179 5.94 -7.35 11.83
N SER A 180 7.18 -7.77 11.63
CA SER A 180 7.74 -9.00 12.20
C SER A 180 7.75 -8.95 13.72
N VAL A 181 8.26 -7.85 14.31
CA VAL A 181 8.28 -7.64 15.77
C VAL A 181 6.86 -7.60 16.34
N ILE A 182 5.97 -6.78 15.78
CA ILE A 182 4.60 -6.62 16.31
C ILE A 182 3.78 -7.90 16.17
N CYS A 183 4.01 -8.69 15.12
CA CYS A 183 3.27 -9.93 14.88
C CYS A 183 3.87 -11.14 15.61
N GLY A 184 5.09 -11.01 16.15
CA GLY A 184 5.83 -12.07 16.82
C GLY A 184 6.27 -13.18 15.86
N VAL A 185 6.71 -12.82 14.66
CA VAL A 185 7.19 -13.77 13.63
C VAL A 185 8.54 -13.34 13.09
N THR A 186 9.30 -14.27 12.52
CA THR A 186 10.59 -13.96 11.90
C THR A 186 10.41 -13.11 10.64
N PRO A 187 11.33 -12.19 10.31
CA PRO A 187 11.29 -11.42 9.06
C PRO A 187 11.19 -12.30 7.82
N LEU A 188 11.88 -13.44 7.83
CA LEU A 188 11.76 -14.45 6.77
C LEU A 188 10.31 -14.93 6.58
N ALA A 189 9.64 -15.32 7.66
CA ALA A 189 8.25 -15.77 7.58
C ALA A 189 7.32 -14.62 7.14
N MET A 190 7.54 -13.40 7.64
CA MET A 190 6.74 -12.23 7.28
C MET A 190 6.78 -11.97 5.77
N VAL A 191 7.98 -11.93 5.19
CA VAL A 191 8.19 -11.60 3.76
C VAL A 191 7.79 -12.74 2.83
N TYR A 192 8.10 -14.00 3.15
CA TYR A 192 7.83 -15.11 2.22
C TYR A 192 6.48 -15.79 2.41
N THR A 193 5.80 -15.61 3.56
CA THR A 193 4.56 -16.33 3.87
C THR A 193 3.39 -15.38 4.10
N TYR A 194 3.52 -14.42 5.01
CA TYR A 194 2.39 -13.62 5.48
C TYR A 194 2.00 -12.48 4.52
N LEU A 195 2.96 -11.64 4.12
CA LEU A 195 2.70 -10.49 3.25
C LEU A 195 2.30 -10.83 1.80
N PRO A 196 2.90 -11.82 1.12
CA PRO A 196 2.64 -12.10 -0.30
C PRO A 196 1.16 -12.23 -0.65
N GLY A 197 0.44 -13.13 0.04
CA GLY A 197 -0.97 -13.37 -0.21
C GLY A 197 -1.84 -12.15 0.07
N VAL A 198 -1.52 -11.38 1.12
CA VAL A 198 -2.25 -10.15 1.45
C VAL A 198 -2.06 -9.10 0.36
N LEU A 199 -0.83 -8.88 -0.10
CA LEU A 199 -0.52 -7.88 -1.13
C LEU A 199 -1.15 -8.25 -2.48
N ILE A 200 -1.18 -9.54 -2.86
CA ILE A 200 -1.85 -10.01 -4.07
C ILE A 200 -3.36 -9.83 -3.98
N ILE A 201 -3.97 -10.16 -2.84
CA ILE A 201 -5.41 -9.91 -2.64
C ILE A 201 -5.68 -8.41 -2.76
N MET A 202 -4.85 -7.57 -2.12
CA MET A 202 -4.99 -6.12 -2.19
C MET A 202 -4.86 -5.58 -3.62
N SER A 203 -3.88 -6.02 -4.41
CA SER A 203 -3.73 -5.58 -5.80
C SER A 203 -4.97 -5.91 -6.64
N TYR A 204 -5.56 -7.10 -6.48
CA TYR A 204 -6.79 -7.45 -7.17
C TYR A 204 -8.01 -6.69 -6.66
N LEU A 205 -8.07 -6.36 -5.37
CA LEU A 205 -9.10 -5.47 -4.84
C LEU A 205 -9.01 -4.07 -5.44
N VAL A 206 -7.81 -3.55 -5.69
CA VAL A 206 -7.63 -2.26 -6.37
C VAL A 206 -8.20 -2.32 -7.79
N TRP A 207 -7.85 -3.34 -8.57
CA TRP A 207 -8.42 -3.52 -9.91
C TRP A 207 -9.92 -3.73 -9.90
N TRP A 208 -10.45 -4.43 -8.89
CA TRP A 208 -11.89 -4.56 -8.68
C TRP A 208 -12.56 -3.20 -8.45
N ILE A 209 -11.98 -2.33 -7.64
CA ILE A 209 -12.54 -0.99 -7.37
C ILE A 209 -12.47 -0.11 -8.61
N VAL A 210 -11.34 -0.11 -9.33
CA VAL A 210 -11.20 0.61 -10.61
C VAL A 210 -12.28 0.15 -11.59
N SER A 211 -12.50 -1.17 -11.70
CA SER A 211 -13.50 -1.75 -12.61
C SER A 211 -14.94 -1.29 -12.30
N LYS A 212 -15.26 -0.94 -11.04
CA LYS A 212 -16.60 -0.42 -10.70
C LYS A 212 -16.94 0.84 -11.47
N ARG A 213 -15.95 1.72 -11.67
CA ARG A 213 -16.10 2.97 -12.40
C ARG A 213 -16.10 2.78 -13.92
N PHE A 214 -15.39 1.77 -14.42
CA PHE A 214 -15.37 1.47 -15.86
C PHE A 214 -16.61 0.73 -16.36
N PHE A 215 -17.28 -0.03 -15.49
CA PHE A 215 -18.38 -0.92 -15.88
C PHE A 215 -19.69 -0.69 -15.12
N ASP A 216 -19.88 0.49 -14.53
CA ASP A 216 -21.13 0.91 -13.86
C ASP A 216 -21.71 -0.13 -12.88
N TYR A 217 -20.85 -0.74 -12.06
CA TYR A 217 -21.24 -1.77 -11.08
C TYR A 217 -21.83 -3.07 -11.67
N ASP A 218 -21.61 -3.36 -12.96
CA ASP A 218 -21.95 -4.64 -13.57
C ASP A 218 -20.99 -5.74 -13.07
N ILE A 219 -21.46 -6.52 -12.10
CA ILE A 219 -20.70 -7.62 -11.45
C ILE A 219 -20.09 -8.56 -12.49
N LYS A 220 -20.79 -8.87 -13.60
CA LYS A 220 -20.26 -9.79 -14.61
C LYS A 220 -19.06 -9.16 -15.32
N LYS A 221 -19.19 -7.92 -15.80
CA LYS A 221 -18.10 -7.23 -16.51
C LYS A 221 -16.91 -6.96 -15.60
N MET A 222 -17.16 -6.53 -14.36
CA MET A 222 -16.12 -6.34 -13.35
C MET A 222 -15.36 -7.65 -13.07
N SER A 223 -16.09 -8.75 -12.88
CA SER A 223 -15.47 -10.06 -12.61
C SER A 223 -14.65 -10.56 -13.79
N LEU A 224 -15.15 -10.36 -15.02
CA LEU A 224 -14.42 -10.69 -16.24
C LEU A 224 -13.15 -9.85 -16.38
N PHE A 225 -13.21 -8.55 -16.08
CA PHE A 225 -12.05 -7.67 -16.11
C PHE A 225 -10.96 -8.12 -15.14
N VAL A 226 -11.31 -8.39 -13.87
CA VAL A 226 -10.33 -8.86 -12.88
C VAL A 226 -9.82 -10.26 -13.25
N THR A 227 -10.69 -11.15 -13.75
CA THR A 227 -10.26 -12.47 -14.25
C THR A 227 -9.26 -12.33 -15.40
N PHE A 228 -9.50 -11.39 -16.31
CA PHE A 228 -8.55 -11.09 -17.38
C PHE A 228 -7.21 -10.59 -16.84
N MET A 229 -7.21 -9.71 -15.82
CA MET A 229 -5.97 -9.31 -15.15
C MET A 229 -5.23 -10.50 -14.51
N VAL A 230 -5.96 -11.36 -13.80
CA VAL A 230 -5.40 -12.58 -13.19
C VAL A 230 -4.73 -13.47 -14.23
N ILE A 231 -5.41 -13.68 -15.37
CA ILE A 231 -4.90 -14.47 -16.49
C ILE A 231 -3.69 -13.78 -17.14
N LEU A 232 -3.73 -12.47 -17.39
CA LEU A 232 -2.60 -11.72 -17.92
C LEU A 232 -1.36 -11.88 -17.04
N TYR A 233 -1.54 -11.81 -15.71
CA TYR A 233 -0.43 -12.01 -14.78
C TYR A 233 0.11 -13.45 -14.78
N GLU A 234 -0.65 -14.47 -15.17
CA GLU A 234 -0.08 -15.82 -15.36
C GLU A 234 0.69 -15.97 -16.68
N PHE A 235 0.22 -15.34 -17.76
CA PHE A 235 0.77 -15.57 -19.09
C PHE A 235 2.02 -14.75 -19.41
N MET A 236 2.27 -13.65 -18.70
CA MET A 236 3.47 -12.82 -18.89
C MET A 236 4.68 -13.35 -18.11
N ASN A 237 4.97 -14.66 -18.21
CA ASN A 237 6.20 -15.30 -17.70
C ASN A 237 7.42 -14.69 -18.41
N GLY A 238 8.38 -14.17 -17.63
CA GLY A 238 9.61 -13.51 -18.12
C GLY A 238 9.60 -11.98 -18.11
N ASP A 239 8.49 -11.32 -17.71
CA ASP A 239 8.30 -9.85 -17.76
C ASP A 239 7.54 -9.32 -16.50
N ILE A 240 6.77 -8.22 -16.62
CA ILE A 240 6.06 -7.48 -15.55
C ILE A 240 5.15 -8.35 -14.65
N ALA A 241 4.79 -9.57 -15.05
CA ALA A 241 3.96 -10.43 -14.22
C ALA A 241 4.72 -11.41 -13.31
N ASP A 242 5.97 -11.76 -13.64
CA ASP A 242 6.88 -12.41 -12.69
C ASP A 242 7.04 -11.55 -11.44
N ILE A 243 6.95 -10.24 -11.60
CA ILE A 243 7.06 -9.23 -10.55
C ILE A 243 5.92 -9.33 -9.51
N LEU A 244 4.65 -9.51 -9.93
CA LEU A 244 3.52 -9.57 -8.99
C LEU A 244 3.49 -10.92 -8.24
N LEU A 245 3.76 -12.01 -8.96
CA LEU A 245 3.59 -13.37 -8.43
C LEU A 245 4.83 -13.90 -7.73
N ASN A 246 6.04 -13.48 -8.15
CA ASN A 246 7.29 -13.90 -7.52
C ASN A 246 7.82 -12.89 -6.50
N TRP A 247 7.53 -11.58 -6.68
CA TRP A 247 8.06 -10.50 -5.83
C TRP A 247 6.98 -9.57 -5.22
N PRO A 248 5.85 -10.08 -4.71
CA PRO A 248 4.76 -9.23 -4.23
C PRO A 248 5.18 -8.27 -3.10
N THR A 249 6.20 -8.63 -2.32
CA THR A 249 6.69 -7.86 -1.17
C THR A 249 7.73 -6.80 -1.50
N TYR A 250 8.09 -6.52 -2.75
CA TYR A 250 9.01 -5.42 -2.99
C TYR A 250 8.27 -4.09 -2.92
N GLY A 251 8.85 -3.10 -2.24
CA GLY A 251 8.25 -1.76 -2.14
C GLY A 251 7.91 -1.14 -3.51
N LYS A 252 8.79 -1.32 -4.52
CA LYS A 252 8.51 -0.85 -5.90
C LYS A 252 7.26 -1.49 -6.53
N HIS A 253 6.96 -2.73 -6.16
CA HIS A 253 5.81 -3.48 -6.66
C HIS A 253 4.53 -3.08 -5.95
N VAL A 254 4.61 -2.83 -4.64
CA VAL A 254 3.51 -2.21 -3.89
C VAL A 254 3.16 -0.84 -4.48
N THR A 255 4.16 -0.03 -4.85
CA THR A 255 3.91 1.23 -5.56
C THR A 255 3.15 1.00 -6.87
N SER A 256 3.64 0.13 -7.76
CA SER A 256 3.04 -0.05 -9.09
C SER A 256 1.72 -0.80 -9.10
N MET A 257 1.51 -1.76 -8.19
CA MET A 257 0.36 -2.69 -8.23
C MET A 257 -0.78 -2.26 -7.31
N ILE A 258 -0.49 -1.47 -6.27
CA ILE A 258 -1.48 -1.00 -5.30
C ILE A 258 -1.60 0.51 -5.39
N ILE A 259 -0.51 1.25 -5.17
CA ILE A 259 -0.57 2.71 -4.96
C ILE A 259 -0.94 3.45 -6.24
N MET A 260 -0.28 3.17 -7.36
CA MET A 260 -0.57 3.83 -8.65
C MET A 260 -2.01 3.56 -9.12
N PRO A 261 -2.52 2.32 -9.18
CA PRO A 261 -3.89 2.10 -9.64
C PRO A 261 -4.94 2.65 -8.64
N MET A 262 -4.63 2.71 -7.34
CA MET A 262 -5.47 3.43 -6.37
C MET A 262 -5.46 4.94 -6.61
N LEU A 263 -4.34 5.52 -7.01
CA LEU A 263 -4.23 6.94 -7.36
C LEU A 263 -5.08 7.28 -8.57
N ILE A 264 -5.11 6.40 -9.59
CA ILE A 264 -6.04 6.50 -10.72
C ILE A 264 -7.49 6.48 -10.23
N PHE A 265 -7.83 5.55 -9.34
CA PHE A 265 -9.19 5.49 -8.79
C PHE A 265 -9.57 6.78 -8.04
N GLU A 266 -8.73 7.26 -7.13
CA GLU A 266 -8.98 8.52 -6.40
C GLU A 266 -9.07 9.72 -7.34
N TRP A 267 -8.28 9.75 -8.42
CA TRP A 267 -8.38 10.79 -9.43
C TRP A 267 -9.73 10.74 -10.17
N ILE A 268 -10.19 9.55 -10.57
CA ILE A 268 -11.50 9.38 -11.21
C ILE A 268 -12.63 9.82 -10.27
N VAL A 269 -12.56 9.46 -8.99
CA VAL A 269 -13.52 9.89 -7.96
C VAL A 269 -13.47 11.40 -7.82
N TYR A 270 -12.27 11.98 -7.69
CA TYR A 270 -12.07 13.41 -7.59
C TYR A 270 -12.71 14.11 -8.79
N VAL A 271 -12.39 13.76 -10.04
CA VAL A 271 -12.91 14.48 -11.22
C VAL A 271 -14.44 14.37 -11.30
N ASN A 272 -15.00 13.17 -11.13
CA ASN A 272 -16.42 12.92 -11.36
C ASN A 272 -17.33 13.39 -10.20
N ASP A 273 -16.87 13.26 -8.96
CA ASP A 273 -17.68 13.57 -7.79
C ASP A 273 -17.32 14.95 -7.24
N LYS A 274 -18.33 15.82 -7.11
CA LYS A 274 -18.13 17.19 -6.56
C LYS A 274 -18.15 17.23 -5.04
N GLU A 275 -18.50 16.12 -4.40
CA GLU A 275 -18.60 16.00 -2.95
C GLU A 275 -17.23 15.71 -2.33
N ASN A 276 -16.97 16.28 -1.14
CA ASN A 276 -15.83 15.91 -0.30
C ASN A 276 -14.42 15.97 -0.91
N LYS A 277 -14.19 16.80 -1.94
CA LYS A 277 -12.87 17.06 -2.58
C LYS A 277 -11.66 17.10 -1.62
N LYS A 278 -11.80 17.67 -0.43
CA LYS A 278 -10.72 17.75 0.58
C LYS A 278 -10.24 16.37 1.03
N ARG A 279 -11.17 15.42 1.17
CA ARG A 279 -10.89 14.03 1.52
C ARG A 279 -10.12 13.35 0.39
N ASP A 280 -10.58 13.47 -0.84
CA ASP A 280 -9.92 12.87 -2.01
C ASP A 280 -8.47 13.38 -2.13
N VAL A 281 -8.25 14.70 -1.98
CA VAL A 281 -6.90 15.29 -1.96
C VAL A 281 -6.05 14.71 -0.83
N PHE A 282 -6.63 14.51 0.36
CA PHE A 282 -5.93 13.93 1.50
C PHE A 282 -5.59 12.45 1.28
N GLU A 283 -6.50 11.66 0.72
CA GLU A 283 -6.28 10.25 0.39
C GLU A 283 -5.21 10.09 -0.71
N MET A 284 -5.23 10.94 -1.75
CA MET A 284 -4.16 11.03 -2.75
C MET A 284 -2.81 11.43 -2.14
N PHE A 285 -2.79 12.40 -1.21
CA PHE A 285 -1.58 12.78 -0.50
C PHE A 285 -0.98 11.61 0.29
N LEU A 286 -1.81 10.81 0.97
CA LEU A 286 -1.37 9.62 1.70
C LEU A 286 -0.84 8.54 0.76
N LEU A 287 -1.47 8.34 -0.41
CA LEU A 287 -0.99 7.43 -1.45
C LEU A 287 0.40 7.85 -1.95
N VAL A 288 0.59 9.14 -2.25
CA VAL A 288 1.90 9.65 -2.71
C VAL A 288 2.95 9.53 -1.60
N LEU A 289 2.62 9.87 -0.37
CA LEU A 289 3.52 9.71 0.79
C LEU A 289 3.97 8.25 0.95
N ALA A 290 3.03 7.31 0.95
CA ALA A 290 3.32 5.89 1.02
C ALA A 290 4.15 5.42 -0.18
N GLY A 291 3.80 5.84 -1.40
CA GLY A 291 4.52 5.41 -2.60
C GLY A 291 5.96 5.90 -2.64
N CYS A 292 6.23 7.13 -2.17
CA CYS A 292 7.58 7.66 -1.98
C CYS A 292 8.36 6.86 -0.92
N GLY A 293 7.72 6.48 0.18
CA GLY A 293 8.32 5.64 1.22
C GLY A 293 8.61 4.21 0.78
N ALA A 294 7.82 3.68 -0.15
CA ALA A 294 7.98 2.29 -0.62
C ALA A 294 9.27 2.10 -1.43
N SER A 295 9.59 3.05 -2.31
CA SER A 295 10.75 2.95 -3.19
C SER A 295 11.17 4.31 -3.73
N ASN A 296 12.46 4.46 -4.04
CA ASN A 296 12.97 5.62 -4.78
C ASN A 296 12.30 5.82 -6.14
N MET A 297 11.78 4.75 -6.76
CA MET A 297 10.99 4.89 -7.99
C MET A 297 9.65 5.60 -7.77
N GLY A 298 9.11 5.56 -6.55
CA GLY A 298 7.83 6.17 -6.21
C GLY A 298 7.84 7.69 -6.35
N PHE A 299 8.87 8.37 -5.85
CA PHE A 299 8.97 9.83 -6.00
C PHE A 299 9.31 10.29 -7.43
N LEU A 300 9.61 9.37 -8.35
CA LEU A 300 9.77 9.67 -9.77
C LEU A 300 8.48 9.40 -10.55
N MET A 301 7.85 8.24 -10.32
CA MET A 301 6.70 7.78 -11.10
C MET A 301 5.36 8.40 -10.67
N LEU A 302 5.14 8.62 -9.37
CA LEU A 302 3.85 9.16 -8.88
C LEU A 302 3.57 10.58 -9.38
N PRO A 303 4.53 11.53 -9.38
CA PRO A 303 4.30 12.84 -9.99
C PRO A 303 4.02 12.75 -11.48
N LEU A 304 4.71 11.86 -12.19
CA LEU A 304 4.52 11.66 -13.62
C LEU A 304 3.11 11.17 -13.92
N GLU A 305 2.63 10.17 -13.16
CA GLU A 305 1.25 9.68 -13.25
C GLU A 305 0.24 10.80 -13.00
N MET A 306 0.42 11.61 -11.95
CA MET A 306 -0.47 12.74 -11.66
C MET A 306 -0.50 13.78 -12.78
N VAL A 307 0.65 14.07 -13.40
CA VAL A 307 0.72 14.96 -14.56
C VAL A 307 -0.03 14.37 -15.76
N ILE A 308 0.14 13.07 -16.04
CA ILE A 308 -0.58 12.38 -17.12
C ILE A 308 -2.09 12.41 -16.88
N LEU A 309 -2.53 12.14 -15.66
CA LEU A 309 -3.95 12.19 -15.28
C LEU A 309 -4.54 13.60 -15.44
N MET A 310 -3.80 14.63 -15.04
CA MET A 310 -4.19 16.04 -15.24
C MET A 310 -4.24 16.43 -16.72
N VAL A 311 -3.26 16.01 -17.52
CA VAL A 311 -3.27 16.25 -18.97
C VAL A 311 -4.45 15.54 -19.64
N THR A 312 -4.76 14.33 -19.20
CA THR A 312 -5.93 13.57 -19.69
C THR A 312 -7.23 14.30 -19.38
N GLU A 313 -7.40 14.80 -18.15
CA GLU A 313 -8.54 15.63 -17.76
C GLU A 313 -8.62 16.90 -18.62
N PHE A 314 -7.49 17.58 -18.85
CA PHE A 314 -7.44 18.77 -19.69
C PHE A 314 -7.86 18.49 -21.14
N VAL A 315 -7.41 17.39 -21.74
CA VAL A 315 -7.79 17.01 -23.10
C VAL A 315 -9.29 16.69 -23.19
N CYS A 316 -9.83 15.99 -22.20
CA CYS A 316 -11.25 15.62 -22.14
C CYS A 316 -12.18 16.82 -21.89
N GLU A 317 -11.86 17.68 -20.92
CA GLU A 317 -12.73 18.79 -20.51
C GLU A 317 -12.41 20.12 -21.22
N ARG A 318 -11.26 20.22 -21.89
CA ARG A 318 -10.71 21.45 -22.52
C ARG A 318 -10.61 22.64 -21.57
N LYS A 319 -10.53 22.41 -20.26
CA LYS A 319 -10.43 23.44 -19.22
C LYS A 319 -9.46 22.98 -18.14
N ILE A 320 -8.43 23.79 -17.86
CA ILE A 320 -7.62 23.61 -16.65
C ILE A 320 -8.23 24.45 -15.56
N GLN A 321 -8.76 23.80 -14.53
CA GLN A 321 -9.13 24.51 -13.32
C GLN A 321 -7.86 24.86 -12.56
N ILE A 322 -7.65 26.15 -12.24
CA ILE A 322 -6.52 26.60 -11.40
C ILE A 322 -6.43 25.79 -10.09
N ARG A 323 -7.58 25.38 -9.56
CA ARG A 323 -7.69 24.50 -8.39
C ARG A 323 -7.04 23.13 -8.57
N ALA A 324 -7.08 22.54 -9.76
CA ALA A 324 -6.45 21.26 -10.07
C ALA A 324 -4.91 21.39 -9.99
N ILE A 325 -4.35 22.51 -10.46
CA ILE A 325 -2.92 22.82 -10.35
C ILE A 325 -2.49 22.89 -8.88
N PHE A 326 -3.24 23.63 -8.04
CA PHE A 326 -2.95 23.69 -6.60
C PHE A 326 -3.09 22.34 -5.91
N THR A 327 -4.07 21.53 -6.33
CA THR A 327 -4.26 20.17 -5.83
C THR A 327 -3.04 19.30 -6.14
N LEU A 328 -2.52 19.39 -7.37
CA LEU A 328 -1.32 18.67 -7.79
C LEU A 328 -0.08 19.08 -6.99
N ILE A 329 0.09 20.37 -6.69
CA ILE A 329 1.19 20.86 -5.85
C ILE A 329 1.10 20.25 -4.44
N ILE A 330 -0.09 20.31 -3.81
CA ILE A 330 -0.30 19.80 -2.45
C ILE A 330 -0.01 18.30 -2.37
N ILE A 331 -0.54 17.53 -3.32
CA ILE A 331 -0.39 16.07 -3.35
C ILE A 331 1.08 15.65 -3.53
N ASN A 332 1.88 16.45 -4.26
CA ASN A 332 3.28 16.15 -4.55
C ASN A 332 4.29 16.73 -3.53
N ILE A 333 3.83 17.34 -2.43
CA ILE A 333 4.73 17.77 -1.34
C ILE A 333 5.61 16.61 -0.83
N PRO A 334 5.09 15.39 -0.56
CA PRO A 334 5.93 14.28 -0.12
C PRO A 334 7.03 13.96 -1.13
N THR A 335 6.69 13.95 -2.43
CA THR A 335 7.67 13.75 -3.50
C THR A 335 8.81 14.75 -3.44
N LEU A 336 8.49 16.04 -3.27
CA LEU A 336 9.51 17.09 -3.18
C LEU A 336 10.42 16.88 -1.97
N VAL A 337 9.85 16.54 -0.82
CA VAL A 337 10.63 16.24 0.40
C VAL A 337 11.59 15.07 0.15
N PHE A 338 11.10 13.95 -0.40
CA PHE A 338 11.95 12.79 -0.70
C PHE A 338 13.01 13.09 -1.76
N ALA A 339 12.68 13.85 -2.81
CA ALA A 339 13.64 14.24 -3.83
C ALA A 339 14.75 15.14 -3.25
N ILE A 340 14.40 16.08 -2.38
CA ILE A 340 15.35 16.94 -1.67
C ILE A 340 16.27 16.10 -0.79
N LEU A 341 15.72 15.20 0.04
CA LEU A 341 16.50 14.29 0.88
C LEU A 341 17.45 13.43 0.05
N TYR A 342 16.97 12.88 -1.08
CA TYR A 342 17.79 12.07 -1.99
C TYR A 342 18.97 12.85 -2.58
N LEU A 343 18.75 14.11 -2.98
CA LEU A 343 19.80 14.97 -3.52
C LEU A 343 20.81 15.39 -2.44
N PHE A 344 20.35 15.67 -1.22
CA PHE A 344 21.23 15.98 -0.09
C PHE A 344 22.14 14.81 0.25
N GLU A 345 21.59 13.60 0.38
CA GLU A 345 22.37 12.39 0.65
C GLU A 345 23.43 12.11 -0.42
N LYS A 346 23.08 12.29 -1.71
CA LYS A 346 24.05 12.11 -2.80
C LYS A 346 25.20 13.11 -2.79
N ARG A 347 24.97 14.34 -2.32
CA ARG A 347 26.01 15.39 -2.25
C ARG A 347 26.99 15.21 -1.08
N ILE A 348 26.62 14.46 -0.06
CA ILE A 348 27.48 14.22 1.11
C ILE A 348 28.44 13.05 0.87
N VAL A 349 28.10 12.15 -0.06
CA VAL A 349 28.86 10.92 -0.38
C VAL A 349 29.79 11.08 -1.58
N GLY A 350 29.65 12.16 -2.37
CA GLY A 350 30.54 12.50 -3.49
C GLY A 350 31.42 13.69 -3.15
#